data_AF-A0A1X1YD20-F1
#
_entry.id   AF-A0A1X1YD20-F1
#
_cell.length_a   1.000
_cell.length_b   1.000
_cell.length_c   1.000
_cell.angle_alpha   90.00
_cell.angle_beta   90.00
_cell.angle_gamma   90.00
#
_symmetry.space_group_name_H-M   'P 1'
#
loop_
_entity.id
_entity.type
_entity.pdbx_description
1 polymer ?
#
loop_
_entity_poly.entity_id
_entity_poly.type
_entity_poly.pdbx_seq_one_letter_code
_entity_poly.pdbx_strand_id
1 'polypeptide(L)'
;MIMHPVRTRRSADDFPFTEHLAYKIAEVAADPVAVEPQTEAMVLNRIIDDAAVSAAAVLRQPVTVARHQALAHRSRPGATVFGVDGSYSAEWAAWANGVAVRELDFHDTFLAAEYSHPGDNIPPLVAVAQQLGIRGADLIRGIATAYEIQIDLARGICLHEHKIDHVAHLGPSVAAGLGTMLRLDTETIYQAIGQALHLTTATRQSRKGSISSWKAFAPAHAGKVAIEAVDRAMRGERSPAPIYEGEDGVIAWLLSGPEHTYRVPLPAPGEPKRAILDSFTKEHSAEYQSQAPIDLARRLRQRIGDLDQVASIVLHTSHHTHVVIGTGSGDPQKFDPDASRETLDHSLPYIFAVALQDGSWHHEHSYAPERAHRPDTIALWHKISTVEDPEWTRRYHSTDPAEKAFGARAEVTLKSGEVISDELAVADAHPLGARPFGREQYIAKFTELAHGVVKPAEQQRFLTTVDGLADMKPGTLAALNVLVDPQVLEKAPTISSGIFQ
;
A
#
# COMPACT_ATOMS: atom_id res chain seq x y z
N MET A 1 -12.26 2.83 -20.78
CA MET A 1 -10.82 2.49 -20.64
C MET A 1 -10.21 2.22 -22.01
N ILE A 2 -9.00 2.70 -22.26
CA ILE A 2 -8.20 2.49 -23.47
C ILE A 2 -6.98 1.63 -23.11
N MET A 3 -6.68 0.61 -23.92
CA MET A 3 -5.47 -0.20 -23.75
C MET A 3 -4.32 0.39 -24.56
N HIS A 4 -3.26 0.83 -23.88
CA HIS A 4 -2.08 1.41 -24.53
C HIS A 4 -0.96 0.36 -24.67
N PRO A 5 -0.52 0.03 -25.89
CA PRO A 5 0.68 -0.76 -26.09
C PRO A 5 1.92 0.08 -25.79
N VAL A 6 2.84 -0.45 -24.98
CA VAL A 6 4.05 0.25 -24.53
C VAL A 6 5.25 -0.66 -24.73
N ARG A 7 6.20 -0.23 -25.55
CA ARG A 7 7.39 -1.00 -25.92
C ARG A 7 8.58 -0.07 -26.16
N THR A 8 9.78 -0.61 -26.13
CA THR A 8 11.00 0.15 -26.45
C THR A 8 10.97 0.69 -27.88
N ARG A 9 11.54 1.89 -28.04
CA ARG A 9 11.70 2.67 -29.27
C ARG A 9 13.15 3.11 -29.37
N ARG A 10 13.72 2.99 -30.56
CA ARG A 10 15.09 3.47 -30.80
C ARG A 10 15.09 4.98 -30.91
N SER A 11 16.20 5.60 -30.58
CA SER A 11 16.35 7.07 -30.68
C SER A 11 16.16 7.61 -32.12
N ALA A 12 16.32 6.74 -33.13
CA ALA A 12 16.11 7.07 -34.53
C ALA A 12 14.67 6.88 -35.03
N ASP A 13 13.77 6.30 -34.22
CA ASP A 13 12.38 6.10 -34.61
C ASP A 13 11.60 7.43 -34.46
N ASP A 14 10.68 7.73 -35.40
CA ASP A 14 9.74 8.85 -35.25
C ASP A 14 8.69 8.47 -34.19
N PHE A 15 8.83 9.02 -32.98
CA PHE A 15 8.00 8.73 -31.83
C PHE A 15 7.71 10.03 -31.07
N PRO A 16 6.61 10.74 -31.40
CA PRO A 16 6.30 12.01 -30.79
C PRO A 16 5.94 11.85 -29.32
N PHE A 17 6.22 12.88 -28.50
CA PHE A 17 5.99 12.80 -27.06
C PHE A 17 4.53 12.53 -26.67
N THR A 18 3.58 12.89 -27.53
CA THR A 18 2.15 12.58 -27.37
C THR A 18 1.85 11.08 -27.37
N GLU A 19 2.73 10.25 -27.92
CA GLU A 19 2.60 8.80 -27.91
C GLU A 19 3.22 8.13 -26.67
N HIS A 20 4.03 8.86 -25.88
CA HIS A 20 4.66 8.33 -24.68
C HIS A 20 3.60 7.96 -23.63
N LEU A 21 3.78 6.84 -22.93
CA LEU A 21 2.92 6.43 -21.82
C LEU A 21 2.86 7.53 -20.75
N ALA A 22 4.01 8.12 -20.39
CA ALA A 22 4.06 9.21 -19.43
C ALA A 22 3.22 10.43 -19.86
N TYR A 23 3.10 10.70 -21.16
CA TYR A 23 2.27 11.80 -21.66
C TYR A 23 0.79 11.44 -21.60
N LYS A 24 0.42 10.20 -21.96
CA LYS A 24 -0.95 9.70 -21.81
C LYS A 24 -1.41 9.72 -20.35
N ILE A 25 -0.54 9.37 -19.40
CA ILE A 25 -0.79 9.52 -17.96
C ILE A 25 -1.00 11.00 -17.61
N ALA A 26 -0.17 11.90 -18.15
CA ALA A 26 -0.33 13.33 -17.93
C ALA A 26 -1.66 13.87 -18.48
N GLU A 27 -2.14 13.38 -19.63
CA GLU A 27 -3.46 13.72 -20.16
C GLU A 27 -4.59 13.25 -19.24
N VAL A 28 -4.50 12.02 -18.71
CA VAL A 28 -5.45 11.53 -17.71
C VAL A 28 -5.46 12.42 -16.47
N ALA A 29 -4.28 12.88 -16.02
CA ALA A 29 -4.16 13.75 -14.85
C ALA A 29 -4.70 15.18 -15.10
N ALA A 30 -4.45 15.73 -16.29
CA ALA A 30 -4.93 17.05 -16.67
C ALA A 30 -6.44 17.08 -16.99
N ASP A 31 -7.06 15.93 -17.25
CA ASP A 31 -8.49 15.83 -17.57
C ASP A 31 -9.37 16.36 -16.42
N PRO A 32 -10.18 17.41 -16.66
CA PRO A 32 -11.01 18.05 -15.65
C PRO A 32 -12.22 17.22 -15.21
N VAL A 33 -12.37 15.95 -15.63
CA VAL A 33 -13.45 15.04 -15.23
C VAL A 33 -13.74 15.09 -13.72
N ALA A 34 -15.03 15.10 -13.36
CA ALA A 34 -15.49 15.15 -11.99
C ALA A 34 -15.26 13.82 -11.27
N VAL A 35 -15.03 13.89 -9.95
CA VAL A 35 -14.99 12.71 -9.08
C VAL A 35 -16.43 12.31 -8.77
N GLU A 36 -16.75 11.04 -8.98
CA GLU A 36 -18.08 10.51 -8.68
C GLU A 36 -18.28 10.32 -7.16
N PRO A 37 -19.52 10.40 -6.65
CA PRO A 37 -19.79 10.31 -5.21
C PRO A 37 -19.23 9.05 -4.53
N GLN A 38 -19.23 7.91 -5.24
CA GLN A 38 -18.71 6.66 -4.68
C GLN A 38 -17.18 6.66 -4.57
N THR A 39 -16.49 7.22 -5.57
CA THR A 39 -15.03 7.43 -5.56
C THR A 39 -14.66 8.41 -4.45
N GLU A 40 -15.39 9.52 -4.32
CA GLU A 40 -15.19 10.50 -3.25
C GLU A 40 -15.34 9.85 -1.87
N ALA A 41 -16.44 9.12 -1.64
CA ALA A 41 -16.68 8.43 -0.38
C ALA A 41 -15.55 7.44 -0.04
N MET A 42 -14.97 6.78 -1.06
CA MET A 42 -13.82 5.89 -0.85
C MET A 42 -12.53 6.65 -0.55
N VAL A 43 -12.27 7.80 -1.19
CA VAL A 43 -11.13 8.67 -0.82
C VAL A 43 -11.19 9.04 0.66
N LEU A 44 -12.38 9.42 1.16
CA LEU A 44 -12.59 9.72 2.58
C LEU A 44 -12.29 8.50 3.46
N ASN A 45 -12.74 7.31 3.06
CA ASN A 45 -12.46 6.07 3.78
C ASN A 45 -10.95 5.77 3.85
N ARG A 46 -10.20 5.99 2.77
CA ARG A 46 -8.75 5.76 2.73
C ARG A 46 -7.98 6.73 3.62
N ILE A 47 -8.42 7.98 3.71
CA ILE A 47 -7.86 8.95 4.67
C ILE A 47 -8.08 8.49 6.12
N ILE A 48 -9.24 7.91 6.43
CA ILE A 48 -9.53 7.33 7.75
C ILE A 48 -8.64 6.10 8.01
N ASP A 49 -8.47 5.22 7.02
CA ASP A 49 -7.62 4.03 7.13
C ASP A 49 -6.15 4.40 7.42
N ASP A 50 -5.60 5.33 6.65
CA ASP A 50 -4.22 5.81 6.85
C ASP A 50 -4.01 6.43 8.23
N ALA A 51 -4.99 7.21 8.71
CA ALA A 51 -4.96 7.77 10.06
C ALA A 51 -5.04 6.68 11.14
N ALA A 52 -5.82 5.61 10.91
CA ALA A 52 -5.91 4.47 11.82
C ALA A 52 -4.57 3.76 11.95
N VAL A 53 -3.93 3.47 10.82
CA VAL A 53 -2.64 2.78 10.79
C VAL A 53 -1.54 3.65 11.39
N SER A 54 -1.55 4.95 11.10
CA SER A 54 -0.61 5.92 11.68
C SER A 54 -0.74 6.02 13.20
N ALA A 55 -1.97 5.96 13.73
CA ALA A 55 -2.21 5.95 15.17
C ALA A 55 -1.61 4.70 15.84
N ALA A 56 -1.88 3.51 15.29
CA ALA A 56 -1.32 2.27 15.80
C ALA A 56 0.21 2.20 15.66
N ALA A 57 0.78 2.83 14.63
CA ALA A 57 2.21 2.83 14.37
C ALA A 57 3.00 3.89 15.15
N VAL A 58 2.35 4.81 15.86
CA VAL A 58 3.00 6.05 16.35
C VAL A 58 4.20 5.82 17.29
N LEU A 59 4.20 4.70 18.02
CA LEU A 59 5.29 4.33 18.94
C LEU A 59 6.36 3.44 18.31
N ARG A 60 6.22 3.12 17.02
CA ARG A 60 7.23 2.34 16.31
C ARG A 60 8.48 3.17 16.10
N GLN A 61 9.64 2.52 16.25
CA GLN A 61 10.93 3.21 16.12
C GLN A 61 11.12 3.88 14.74
N PRO A 62 10.78 3.24 13.59
CA PRO A 62 10.88 3.89 12.28
C PRO A 62 10.04 5.16 12.18
N VAL A 63 8.82 5.14 12.70
CA VAL A 63 7.91 6.30 12.75
C VAL A 63 8.48 7.42 13.62
N THR A 64 9.06 7.07 14.78
CA THR A 64 9.74 8.03 15.65
C THR A 64 10.94 8.66 14.96
N VAL A 65 11.79 7.88 14.29
CA VAL A 65 12.93 8.38 13.51
C VAL A 65 12.47 9.34 12.40
N ALA A 66 11.51 8.93 11.59
CA ALA A 66 11.02 9.73 10.47
C ALA A 66 10.40 11.05 10.93
N ARG A 67 9.63 11.00 12.02
CA ARG A 67 9.07 12.19 12.67
C ARG A 67 10.18 13.14 13.13
N HIS A 68 11.19 12.67 13.86
CA HIS A 68 12.29 13.52 14.30
C HIS A 68 13.05 14.15 13.14
N GLN A 69 13.27 13.42 12.04
CA GLN A 69 13.84 14.00 10.83
C GLN A 69 12.97 15.15 10.30
N ALA A 70 11.64 14.95 10.19
CA ALA A 70 10.75 16.00 9.71
C ALA A 70 10.66 17.22 10.63
N LEU A 71 10.72 17.02 11.95
CA LEU A 71 10.66 18.10 12.95
C LEU A 71 11.81 19.11 12.81
N ALA A 72 12.97 18.69 12.29
CA ALA A 72 14.12 19.55 12.02
C ALA A 72 13.92 20.48 10.79
N HIS A 73 12.91 20.21 9.95
CA HIS A 73 12.63 20.95 8.71
C HIS A 73 11.37 21.80 8.83
N ARG A 74 11.38 22.78 9.72
CA ARG A 74 10.24 23.72 9.90
C ARG A 74 10.05 24.60 8.67
N SER A 75 8.79 24.82 8.28
CA SER A 75 8.42 25.72 7.18
C SER A 75 7.13 26.48 7.47
N ARG A 76 7.01 27.71 6.94
CA ARG A 76 5.78 28.52 6.98
C ARG A 76 5.63 29.29 5.64
N PRO A 77 4.61 29.01 4.80
CA PRO A 77 3.62 27.95 4.98
C PRO A 77 4.25 26.54 4.92
N GLY A 78 3.54 25.53 5.44
CA GLY A 78 4.03 24.16 5.55
C GLY A 78 2.91 23.16 5.82
N ALA A 79 3.31 21.93 6.09
CA ALA A 79 2.47 20.76 6.31
C ALA A 79 2.62 20.22 7.74
N THR A 80 1.65 19.42 8.17
CA THR A 80 1.63 18.82 9.51
C THR A 80 2.24 17.42 9.51
N VAL A 81 2.94 17.08 10.60
CA VAL A 81 3.39 15.71 10.88
C VAL A 81 2.38 15.04 11.81
N PHE A 82 1.99 13.81 11.49
CA PHE A 82 0.99 13.04 12.24
C PHE A 82 1.33 12.99 13.73
N GLY A 83 0.32 13.24 14.56
CA GLY A 83 0.41 13.11 16.00
C GLY A 83 1.03 14.29 16.74
N VAL A 84 1.59 15.29 16.05
CA VAL A 84 2.26 16.44 16.69
C VAL A 84 1.82 17.77 16.10
N ASP A 85 1.93 18.82 16.92
CA ASP A 85 1.73 20.18 16.47
C ASP A 85 2.93 20.70 15.66
N GLY A 86 2.67 21.67 14.78
CA GLY A 86 3.68 22.43 14.06
C GLY A 86 3.46 22.47 12.56
N SER A 87 4.45 23.03 11.86
CA SER A 87 4.42 23.25 10.41
C SER A 87 5.82 23.01 9.87
N TYR A 88 5.92 22.06 8.95
CA TYR A 88 7.15 21.48 8.41
C TYR A 88 7.11 21.53 6.89
N SER A 89 8.24 21.40 6.21
CA SER A 89 8.23 21.38 4.75
C SER A 89 7.50 20.13 4.23
N ALA A 90 6.75 20.28 3.13
CA ALA A 90 5.83 19.26 2.63
C ALA A 90 6.52 17.93 2.35
N GLU A 91 7.74 17.96 1.79
CA GLU A 91 8.51 16.76 1.46
C GLU A 91 8.94 15.97 2.70
N TRP A 92 9.18 16.65 3.82
CA TRP A 92 9.53 16.01 5.09
C TRP A 92 8.30 15.58 5.89
N ALA A 93 7.20 16.32 5.82
CA ALA A 93 5.92 15.87 6.36
C ALA A 93 5.40 14.62 5.63
N ALA A 94 5.50 14.60 4.29
CA ALA A 94 5.17 13.44 3.46
C ALA A 94 6.03 12.22 3.83
N TRP A 95 7.33 12.42 4.04
CA TRP A 95 8.25 11.39 4.52
C TRP A 95 7.79 10.79 5.86
N ALA A 96 7.58 11.63 6.89
CA ALA A 96 7.20 11.14 8.22
C ALA A 96 5.84 10.44 8.22
N ASN A 97 4.85 11.04 7.55
CA ASN A 97 3.49 10.51 7.51
C ASN A 97 3.41 9.23 6.66
N GLY A 98 4.15 9.15 5.55
CA GLY A 98 4.24 7.95 4.73
C GLY A 98 4.85 6.77 5.48
N VAL A 99 5.88 7.01 6.30
CA VAL A 99 6.45 5.96 7.16
C VAL A 99 5.41 5.48 8.18
N ALA A 100 4.65 6.39 8.81
CA ALA A 100 3.60 6.04 9.76
C ALA A 100 2.49 5.17 9.12
N VAL A 101 2.04 5.52 7.92
CA VAL A 101 1.04 4.77 7.15
C VAL A 101 1.56 3.39 6.75
N ARG A 102 2.84 3.28 6.35
CA ARG A 102 3.38 2.02 5.80
C ARG A 102 3.87 1.03 6.86
N GLU A 103 4.32 1.51 8.02
CA GLU A 103 5.07 0.73 9.02
C GLU A 103 4.41 -0.60 9.40
N LEU A 104 3.10 -0.61 9.65
CA LEU A 104 2.39 -1.82 10.07
C LEU A 104 1.93 -2.72 8.93
N ASP A 105 2.13 -2.30 7.68
CA ASP A 105 1.62 -2.98 6.48
C ASP A 105 0.12 -3.22 6.53
N PHE A 106 -0.62 -2.25 7.06
CA PHE A 106 -2.00 -2.44 7.48
C PHE A 106 -3.00 -1.50 6.79
N HIS A 107 -2.55 -0.66 5.87
CA HIS A 107 -3.44 0.12 5.01
C HIS A 107 -3.82 -0.69 3.77
N ASP A 108 -4.47 -0.04 2.81
CA ASP A 108 -5.00 -0.70 1.63
C ASP A 108 -3.96 -1.38 0.72
N THR A 109 -4.48 -2.21 -0.18
CA THR A 109 -3.69 -2.92 -1.17
C THR A 109 -4.51 -3.18 -2.43
N PHE A 110 -3.80 -3.40 -3.53
CA PHE A 110 -4.37 -3.80 -4.82
C PHE A 110 -3.50 -4.89 -5.45
N LEU A 111 -4.14 -5.89 -6.06
CA LEU A 111 -3.49 -7.08 -6.63
C LEU A 111 -3.91 -7.30 -8.08
N ALA A 112 -2.93 -7.31 -8.98
CA ALA A 112 -3.08 -7.63 -10.41
C ALA A 112 -1.79 -8.28 -10.95
N ALA A 113 -1.30 -7.86 -12.11
CA ALA A 113 0.00 -8.31 -12.63
C ALA A 113 1.13 -7.92 -11.66
N GLU A 114 1.09 -6.70 -11.15
CA GLU A 114 1.82 -6.23 -9.97
C GLU A 114 0.86 -6.07 -8.78
N TYR A 115 1.41 -5.95 -7.58
CA TYR A 115 0.70 -5.51 -6.38
C TYR A 115 1.20 -4.15 -5.92
N SER A 116 0.31 -3.40 -5.28
CA SER A 116 0.61 -2.07 -4.79
C SER A 116 -0.10 -1.80 -3.46
N HIS A 117 0.31 -0.70 -2.85
CA HIS A 117 -0.36 -0.10 -1.71
C HIS A 117 -0.74 1.34 -2.09
N PRO A 118 -1.93 1.54 -2.69
CA PRO A 118 -2.32 2.85 -3.19
C PRO A 118 -2.51 3.94 -2.12
N GLY A 119 -2.73 3.57 -0.86
CA GLY A 119 -2.77 4.47 0.29
C GLY A 119 -1.48 5.28 0.47
N ASP A 120 -0.34 4.72 0.05
CA ASP A 120 0.95 5.43 0.06
C ASP A 120 0.94 6.74 -0.78
N ASN A 121 -0.05 6.96 -1.66
CA ASN A 121 -0.22 8.24 -2.36
C ASN A 121 -0.76 9.38 -1.48
N ILE A 122 -1.53 9.07 -0.42
CA ILE A 122 -2.24 10.10 0.34
C ILE A 122 -1.29 11.03 1.10
N PRO A 123 -0.27 10.55 1.84
CA PRO A 123 0.63 11.41 2.60
C PRO A 123 1.30 12.54 1.80
N PRO A 124 1.91 12.30 0.61
CA PRO A 124 2.51 13.38 -0.17
C PRO A 124 1.49 14.37 -0.72
N LEU A 125 0.31 13.91 -1.15
CA LEU A 125 -0.75 14.80 -1.63
C LEU A 125 -1.29 15.70 -0.51
N VAL A 126 -1.58 15.13 0.67
CA VAL A 126 -2.04 15.90 1.84
C VAL A 126 -0.99 16.94 2.25
N ALA A 127 0.30 16.56 2.30
CA ALA A 127 1.36 17.48 2.69
C ALA A 127 1.49 18.68 1.75
N VAL A 128 1.49 18.45 0.43
CA VAL A 128 1.53 19.56 -0.54
C VAL A 128 0.25 20.39 -0.47
N ALA A 129 -0.92 19.74 -0.33
CA ALA A 129 -2.20 20.43 -0.21
C ALA A 129 -2.24 21.39 1.00
N GLN A 130 -1.70 20.95 2.15
CA GLN A 130 -1.58 21.78 3.34
C GLN A 130 -0.62 22.96 3.12
N GLN A 131 0.58 22.70 2.60
CA GLN A 131 1.60 23.73 2.37
C GLN A 131 1.13 24.82 1.39
N LEU A 132 0.40 24.43 0.35
CA LEU A 132 -0.09 25.37 -0.67
C LEU A 132 -1.50 25.90 -0.38
N GLY A 133 -2.12 25.47 0.73
CA GLY A 133 -3.47 25.91 1.11
C GLY A 133 -4.54 25.49 0.09
N ILE A 134 -4.44 24.31 -0.48
CA ILE A 134 -5.41 23.76 -1.44
C ILE A 134 -6.77 23.51 -0.77
N ARG A 135 -7.86 23.52 -1.55
CA ARG A 135 -9.21 23.15 -1.08
C ARG A 135 -9.41 21.64 -1.07
N GLY A 136 -10.29 21.14 -0.21
CA GLY A 136 -10.44 19.69 -0.06
C GLY A 136 -10.98 18.97 -1.31
N ALA A 137 -11.87 19.58 -2.09
CA ALA A 137 -12.30 19.03 -3.37
C ALA A 137 -11.15 18.78 -4.38
N ASP A 138 -10.13 19.65 -4.40
CA ASP A 138 -8.99 19.48 -5.30
C ASP A 138 -8.02 18.39 -4.76
N LEU A 139 -7.90 18.24 -3.43
CA LEU A 139 -7.19 17.11 -2.81
C LEU A 139 -7.86 15.78 -3.15
N ILE A 140 -9.19 15.69 -3.06
CA ILE A 140 -9.96 14.49 -3.43
C ILE A 140 -9.72 14.12 -4.89
N ARG A 141 -9.75 15.09 -5.81
CA ARG A 141 -9.42 14.88 -7.23
C ARG A 141 -8.00 14.33 -7.41
N GLY A 142 -7.03 14.91 -6.72
CA GLY A 142 -5.64 14.44 -6.76
C GLY A 142 -5.49 13.00 -6.30
N ILE A 143 -6.11 12.63 -5.17
CA ILE A 143 -6.04 11.27 -4.62
C ILE A 143 -6.71 10.28 -5.60
N ALA A 144 -7.88 10.62 -6.14
CA ALA A 144 -8.55 9.79 -7.15
C ALA A 144 -7.66 9.54 -8.39
N THR A 145 -6.99 10.58 -8.91
CA THR A 145 -6.03 10.39 -10.02
C THR A 145 -4.84 9.51 -9.61
N ALA A 146 -4.24 9.76 -8.44
CA ALA A 146 -3.07 9.01 -8.01
C ALA A 146 -3.38 7.50 -7.91
N TYR A 147 -4.53 7.18 -7.31
CA TYR A 147 -5.02 5.80 -7.24
C TYR A 147 -5.25 5.19 -8.63
N GLU A 148 -5.90 5.93 -9.55
CA GLU A 148 -6.11 5.47 -10.93
C GLU A 148 -4.79 5.06 -11.58
N ILE A 149 -3.82 5.97 -11.58
CA ILE A 149 -2.55 5.77 -12.28
C ILE A 149 -1.76 4.62 -11.69
N GLN A 150 -1.65 4.51 -10.36
CA GLN A 150 -0.88 3.41 -9.76
C GLN A 150 -1.52 2.05 -10.04
N ILE A 151 -2.85 1.96 -9.93
CA ILE A 151 -3.58 0.70 -10.14
C ILE A 151 -3.51 0.28 -11.60
N ASP A 152 -3.64 1.21 -12.53
CA ASP A 152 -3.54 0.94 -13.96
C ASP A 152 -2.13 0.54 -14.40
N LEU A 153 -1.09 1.19 -13.84
CA LEU A 153 0.29 0.72 -14.01
C LEU A 153 0.48 -0.69 -13.43
N ALA A 154 -0.08 -0.98 -12.26
CA ALA A 154 0.01 -2.30 -11.63
C ALA A 154 -0.75 -3.39 -12.41
N ARG A 155 -1.82 -3.03 -13.14
CA ARG A 155 -2.51 -3.94 -14.07
C ARG A 155 -1.66 -4.26 -15.30
N GLY A 156 -0.94 -3.26 -15.82
CA GLY A 156 -0.26 -3.36 -17.11
C GLY A 156 1.20 -3.79 -17.06
N ILE A 157 1.91 -3.56 -15.95
CA ILE A 157 3.36 -3.76 -15.83
C ILE A 157 3.71 -4.46 -14.50
N CYS A 158 4.15 -5.71 -14.58
CA CYS A 158 4.72 -6.45 -13.45
C CYS A 158 6.18 -6.06 -13.23
N LEU A 159 6.51 -5.42 -12.10
CA LEU A 159 7.87 -5.08 -11.69
C LEU A 159 8.50 -6.23 -10.89
N HIS A 160 7.68 -7.01 -10.19
CA HIS A 160 8.09 -8.11 -9.33
C HIS A 160 8.85 -9.20 -10.08
N GLU A 161 8.43 -9.53 -11.30
CA GLU A 161 9.10 -10.53 -12.15
C GLU A 161 10.55 -10.12 -12.43
N HIS A 162 10.84 -8.80 -12.48
CA HIS A 162 12.16 -8.20 -12.69
C HIS A 162 12.88 -7.82 -11.39
N LYS A 163 12.36 -8.21 -10.23
CA LYS A 163 12.92 -7.88 -8.90
C LYS A 163 13.08 -6.37 -8.68
N ILE A 164 12.16 -5.59 -9.25
CA ILE A 164 12.01 -4.16 -8.96
C ILE A 164 10.94 -3.99 -7.87
N ASP A 165 11.15 -2.99 -7.02
CA ASP A 165 10.20 -2.64 -5.97
C ASP A 165 8.97 -1.94 -6.58
N HIS A 166 7.76 -2.30 -6.11
CA HIS A 166 6.51 -1.76 -6.63
C HIS A 166 6.36 -0.24 -6.43
N VAL A 167 7.18 0.36 -5.55
CA VAL A 167 7.24 1.82 -5.38
C VAL A 167 7.68 2.55 -6.66
N ALA A 168 8.22 1.85 -7.66
CA ALA A 168 8.51 2.45 -8.96
C ALA A 168 7.23 2.95 -9.67
N HIS A 169 6.07 2.34 -9.41
CA HIS A 169 4.77 2.85 -9.90
C HIS A 169 4.21 3.99 -9.02
N LEU A 170 4.66 4.11 -7.76
CA LEU A 170 4.18 5.12 -6.81
C LEU A 170 4.68 6.53 -7.14
N GLY A 171 5.94 6.68 -7.58
CA GLY A 171 6.48 7.98 -7.97
C GLY A 171 5.64 8.66 -9.06
N PRO A 172 5.40 8.00 -10.21
CA PRO A 172 4.53 8.47 -11.29
C PRO A 172 3.10 8.81 -10.84
N SER A 173 2.51 7.97 -9.97
CA SER A 173 1.14 8.18 -9.52
C SER A 173 1.01 9.40 -8.60
N VAL A 174 1.96 9.60 -7.69
CA VAL A 174 2.01 10.81 -6.86
C VAL A 174 2.20 12.05 -7.73
N ALA A 175 3.11 12.02 -8.71
CA ALA A 175 3.33 13.14 -9.63
C ALA A 175 2.06 13.49 -10.43
N ALA A 176 1.34 12.49 -10.95
CA ALA A 176 0.07 12.67 -11.65
C ALA A 176 -1.04 13.22 -10.73
N GLY A 177 -1.14 12.71 -9.50
CA GLY A 177 -2.08 13.18 -8.49
C GLY A 177 -1.84 14.63 -8.07
N LEU A 178 -0.58 15.00 -7.81
CA LEU A 178 -0.16 16.38 -7.56
C LEU A 178 -0.47 17.29 -8.76
N GLY A 179 -0.20 16.81 -9.98
CA GLY A 179 -0.57 17.49 -11.23
C GLY A 179 -2.05 17.83 -11.32
N THR A 180 -2.92 16.86 -11.02
CA THR A 180 -4.37 17.04 -10.99
C THR A 180 -4.78 18.04 -9.91
N MET A 181 -4.29 17.86 -8.68
CA MET A 181 -4.63 18.66 -7.52
C MET A 181 -4.25 20.13 -7.71
N LEU A 182 -3.10 20.39 -8.32
CA LEU A 182 -2.58 21.72 -8.59
C LEU A 182 -3.06 22.30 -9.92
N ARG A 183 -3.80 21.53 -10.72
CA ARG A 183 -4.31 21.90 -12.06
C ARG A 183 -3.18 22.34 -13.00
N LEU A 184 -2.07 21.60 -12.99
CA LEU A 184 -0.93 21.84 -13.86
C LEU A 184 -1.28 21.48 -15.30
N ASP A 185 -0.54 22.05 -16.25
CA ASP A 185 -0.64 21.67 -17.66
C ASP A 185 -0.02 20.29 -17.90
N THR A 186 -0.47 19.63 -18.98
CA THR A 186 -0.03 18.29 -19.37
C THR A 186 1.48 18.18 -19.53
N GLU A 187 2.17 19.20 -20.05
CA GLU A 187 3.62 19.15 -20.28
C GLU A 187 4.40 19.15 -18.95
N THR A 188 3.99 19.99 -18.00
CA THR A 188 4.57 20.01 -16.65
C THR A 188 4.39 18.65 -15.96
N ILE A 189 3.19 18.06 -16.04
CA ILE A 189 2.90 16.76 -15.42
C ILE A 189 3.74 15.66 -16.08
N TYR A 190 3.87 15.68 -17.41
CA TYR A 190 4.69 14.76 -18.18
C TYR A 190 6.16 14.78 -17.73
N GLN A 191 6.75 15.97 -17.55
CA GLN A 191 8.14 16.08 -17.06
C GLN A 191 8.28 15.52 -15.63
N ALA A 192 7.32 15.80 -14.75
CA ALA A 192 7.34 15.32 -13.37
C ALA A 192 7.27 13.78 -13.29
N ILE A 193 6.38 13.15 -14.07
CA ILE A 193 6.25 11.69 -14.16
C ILE A 193 7.56 11.05 -14.61
N GLY A 194 8.20 11.61 -15.64
CA GLY A 194 9.47 11.11 -16.17
C GLY A 194 10.58 11.07 -15.12
N GLN A 195 10.75 12.16 -14.37
CA GLN A 195 11.76 12.23 -13.31
C GLN A 195 11.39 11.35 -12.11
N ALA A 196 10.12 11.32 -11.71
CA ALA A 196 9.66 10.50 -10.60
C ALA A 196 9.96 9.01 -10.85
N LEU A 197 9.53 8.45 -12.00
CA LEU A 197 9.82 7.05 -12.33
C LEU A 197 11.32 6.74 -12.31
N HIS A 198 12.12 7.62 -12.91
CA HIS A 198 13.56 7.43 -13.00
C HIS A 198 14.22 7.28 -11.62
N LEU A 199 13.79 8.08 -10.65
CA LEU A 199 14.40 8.15 -9.33
C LEU A 199 13.73 7.24 -8.28
N THR A 200 12.53 6.71 -8.55
CA THR A 200 11.82 5.79 -7.65
C THR A 200 11.97 4.31 -8.04
N THR A 201 12.76 4.01 -9.07
CA THR A 201 13.04 2.62 -9.46
C THR A 201 14.17 2.04 -8.61
N ALA A 202 13.81 1.17 -7.67
CA ALA A 202 14.75 0.50 -6.76
C ALA A 202 14.65 -1.02 -6.87
N THR A 203 15.72 -1.73 -6.48
CA THR A 203 15.69 -3.19 -6.40
C THR A 203 14.78 -3.64 -5.25
N ARG A 204 14.27 -4.87 -5.36
CA ARG A 204 13.40 -5.48 -4.35
C ARG A 204 14.14 -6.02 -3.12
N GLN A 205 15.42 -5.70 -2.95
CA GLN A 205 16.18 -6.18 -1.80
C GLN A 205 15.63 -5.64 -0.47
N SER A 206 14.90 -4.51 -0.51
CA SER A 206 14.10 -3.94 0.58
C SER A 206 13.08 -4.92 1.19
N ARG A 207 12.70 -6.00 0.48
CA ARG A 207 11.59 -6.90 0.83
C ARG A 207 11.99 -8.39 0.85
N LYS A 208 13.28 -8.72 0.96
CA LYS A 208 13.76 -10.11 0.99
C LYS A 208 14.93 -10.30 1.98
N GLY A 209 14.96 -11.45 2.67
CA GLY A 209 16.00 -11.77 3.65
C GLY A 209 15.74 -11.10 5.00
N SER A 210 16.74 -10.39 5.55
CA SER A 210 16.55 -9.53 6.73
C SER A 210 15.81 -8.26 6.31
N ILE A 211 14.47 -8.32 6.33
CA ILE A 211 13.60 -7.19 5.97
C ILE A 211 13.79 -6.10 7.03
N SER A 212 14.49 -5.02 6.65
CA SER A 212 14.73 -3.86 7.52
C SER A 212 13.54 -2.90 7.53
N SER A 213 13.56 -1.94 8.45
CA SER A 213 12.58 -0.84 8.50
C SER A 213 12.53 0.00 7.22
N TRP A 214 13.52 -0.11 6.33
CA TRP A 214 13.49 0.54 5.01
C TRP A 214 12.22 0.19 4.22
N LYS A 215 11.59 -0.97 4.47
CA LYS A 215 10.28 -1.31 3.88
C LYS A 215 9.22 -0.21 4.13
N ALA A 216 9.22 0.44 5.29
CA ALA A 216 8.32 1.54 5.62
C ALA A 216 8.77 2.88 4.99
N PHE A 217 10.08 3.09 4.87
CA PHE A 217 10.66 4.31 4.29
C PHE A 217 10.58 4.35 2.75
N ALA A 218 10.60 3.21 2.08
CA ALA A 218 10.63 3.13 0.62
C ALA A 218 9.46 3.90 -0.06
N PRO A 219 8.18 3.71 0.31
CA PRO A 219 7.11 4.50 -0.30
C PRO A 219 7.12 5.97 0.12
N ALA A 220 7.47 6.28 1.38
CA ALA A 220 7.67 7.65 1.85
C ALA A 220 8.75 8.38 1.03
N HIS A 221 9.84 7.69 0.68
CA HIS A 221 10.88 8.19 -0.20
C HIS A 221 10.33 8.51 -1.60
N ALA A 222 9.55 7.59 -2.17
CA ALA A 222 8.94 7.80 -3.49
C ALA A 222 8.01 9.01 -3.52
N GLY A 223 7.18 9.20 -2.48
CA GLY A 223 6.35 10.39 -2.33
C GLY A 223 7.18 11.68 -2.23
N LYS A 224 8.25 11.69 -1.44
CA LYS A 224 9.19 12.82 -1.33
C LYS A 224 9.86 13.15 -2.67
N VAL A 225 10.35 12.14 -3.39
CA VAL A 225 10.95 12.30 -4.73
C VAL A 225 9.95 12.87 -5.73
N ALA A 226 8.68 12.42 -5.70
CA ALA A 226 7.65 12.93 -6.58
C ALA A 226 7.30 14.39 -6.31
N ILE A 227 7.27 14.83 -5.05
CA ILE A 227 7.10 16.25 -4.68
C ILE A 227 8.22 17.09 -5.29
N GLU A 228 9.48 16.66 -5.15
CA GLU A 228 10.63 17.36 -5.71
C GLU A 228 10.62 17.36 -7.25
N ALA A 229 10.18 16.26 -7.88
CA ALA A 229 10.04 16.17 -9.34
C ALA A 229 8.98 17.15 -9.87
N VAL A 230 7.84 17.27 -9.18
CA VAL A 230 6.78 18.24 -9.53
C VAL A 230 7.26 19.68 -9.34
N ASP A 231 7.89 20.03 -8.22
CA ASP A 231 8.44 21.38 -8.02
C ASP A 231 9.48 21.74 -9.09
N ARG A 232 10.39 20.81 -9.42
CA ARG A 232 11.37 21.00 -10.49
C ARG A 232 10.68 21.23 -11.85
N ALA A 233 9.72 20.39 -12.23
CA ALA A 233 9.00 20.53 -13.49
C ALA A 233 8.22 21.86 -13.57
N MET A 234 7.58 22.30 -12.48
CA MET A 234 6.88 23.59 -12.41
C MET A 234 7.79 24.79 -12.64
N ARG A 235 9.12 24.63 -12.49
CA ARG A 235 10.13 25.66 -12.78
C ARG A 235 10.61 25.63 -14.23
N GLY A 236 9.97 24.84 -15.10
CA GLY A 236 10.29 24.74 -16.53
C GLY A 236 11.39 23.75 -16.86
N GLU A 237 11.85 22.98 -15.88
CA GLU A 237 12.90 21.98 -16.08
C GLU A 237 12.34 20.69 -16.72
N ARG A 238 13.15 20.06 -17.59
CA ARG A 238 12.79 18.85 -18.33
C ARG A 238 13.43 17.59 -17.73
N SER A 239 12.95 16.42 -18.13
CA SER A 239 13.32 15.10 -17.59
C SER A 239 13.72 14.13 -18.71
N PRO A 240 14.40 13.01 -18.37
CA PRO A 240 14.69 11.96 -19.34
C PRO A 240 13.41 11.44 -20.03
N ALA A 241 13.46 11.31 -21.35
CA ALA A 241 12.30 11.00 -22.19
C ALA A 241 12.69 10.27 -23.49
N PRO A 242 11.87 9.34 -24.01
CA PRO A 242 10.72 8.71 -23.35
C PRO A 242 11.18 7.83 -22.17
N ILE A 243 10.58 8.00 -20.99
CA ILE A 243 11.07 7.29 -19.79
C ILE A 243 10.77 5.78 -19.81
N TYR A 244 9.60 5.37 -20.31
CA TYR A 244 9.23 3.96 -20.41
C TYR A 244 9.82 3.36 -21.69
N GLU A 245 9.58 4.02 -22.82
CA GLU A 245 9.84 3.51 -24.17
C GLU A 245 11.24 3.81 -24.69
N GLY A 246 12.03 4.69 -24.05
CA GLY A 246 13.34 5.07 -24.57
C GLY A 246 14.27 3.88 -24.79
N GLU A 247 15.19 4.04 -25.74
CA GLU A 247 16.22 3.03 -26.05
C GLU A 247 17.05 2.67 -24.82
N ASP A 248 17.30 3.66 -23.96
CA ASP A 248 17.90 3.49 -22.63
C ASP A 248 16.89 3.65 -21.47
N GLY A 249 15.60 3.44 -21.77
CA GLY A 249 14.49 3.61 -20.83
C GLY A 249 14.23 2.40 -19.94
N VAL A 250 13.20 2.51 -19.10
CA VAL A 250 12.84 1.51 -18.08
C VAL A 250 12.53 0.14 -18.71
N ILE A 251 11.78 0.11 -19.82
CA ILE A 251 11.43 -1.18 -20.45
C ILE A 251 12.67 -1.87 -21.01
N ALA A 252 13.56 -1.12 -21.65
CA ALA A 252 14.73 -1.66 -22.35
C ALA A 252 15.71 -2.36 -21.41
N TRP A 253 15.97 -1.79 -20.23
CA TRP A 253 17.08 -2.23 -19.37
C TRP A 253 16.67 -2.78 -18.01
N LEU A 254 15.49 -2.40 -17.52
CA LEU A 254 15.06 -2.76 -16.16
C LEU A 254 13.93 -3.79 -16.17
N LEU A 255 13.20 -3.93 -17.29
CA LEU A 255 12.08 -4.87 -17.42
C LEU A 255 12.35 -5.93 -18.51
N SER A 256 11.31 -6.37 -19.21
CA SER A 256 11.36 -7.46 -20.20
C SER A 256 12.14 -7.17 -21.49
N GLY A 257 12.77 -6.00 -21.61
CA GLY A 257 13.65 -5.65 -22.72
C GLY A 257 12.92 -5.22 -24.00
N PRO A 258 13.68 -4.93 -25.07
CA PRO A 258 13.20 -4.20 -26.25
C PRO A 258 12.16 -4.93 -27.10
N GLU A 259 12.11 -6.26 -27.02
CA GLU A 259 11.19 -7.09 -27.80
C GLU A 259 9.82 -7.26 -27.11
N HIS A 260 9.68 -6.84 -25.85
CA HIS A 260 8.45 -7.00 -25.09
C HIS A 260 7.51 -5.80 -25.28
N THR A 261 6.19 -6.06 -25.29
CA THR A 261 5.16 -5.02 -25.32
C THR A 261 4.21 -5.19 -24.14
N TYR A 262 4.26 -4.24 -23.22
CA TYR A 262 3.28 -4.12 -22.15
C TYR A 262 1.96 -3.54 -22.67
N ARG A 263 0.87 -3.80 -21.96
CA ARG A 263 -0.45 -3.22 -22.26
C ARG A 263 -0.99 -2.55 -21.00
N VAL A 264 -0.97 -1.22 -20.97
CA VAL A 264 -1.40 -0.44 -19.81
C VAL A 264 -2.82 0.08 -20.06
N PRO A 265 -3.82 -0.30 -19.25
CA PRO A 265 -5.13 0.35 -19.29
C PRO A 265 -5.00 1.79 -18.80
N LEU A 266 -5.69 2.74 -19.41
CA LEU A 266 -5.91 4.08 -18.86
C LEU A 266 -7.36 4.52 -19.14
N PRO A 267 -7.96 5.44 -18.36
CA PRO A 267 -9.24 6.03 -18.70
C PRO A 267 -9.22 6.73 -20.06
N ALA A 268 -10.32 6.64 -20.81
CA ALA A 268 -10.53 7.49 -21.98
C ALA A 268 -10.75 8.95 -21.56
N PRO A 269 -10.53 9.94 -22.46
CA PRO A 269 -10.87 11.33 -22.17
C PRO A 269 -12.33 11.49 -21.72
N GLY A 270 -12.54 12.17 -20.59
CA GLY A 270 -13.84 12.36 -19.95
C GLY A 270 -14.36 11.17 -19.14
N GLU A 271 -13.61 10.07 -19.05
CA GLU A 271 -13.97 8.91 -18.22
C GLU A 271 -13.55 9.14 -16.75
N PRO A 272 -14.47 8.95 -15.79
CA PRO A 272 -14.14 9.12 -14.38
C PRO A 272 -13.09 8.13 -13.88
N LYS A 273 -12.23 8.63 -12.98
CA LYS A 273 -11.22 7.86 -12.25
C LYS A 273 -11.91 7.08 -11.12
N ARG A 274 -11.92 5.74 -11.21
CA ARG A 274 -12.67 4.84 -10.33
C ARG A 274 -11.82 3.72 -9.72
N ALA A 275 -10.55 3.57 -10.11
CA ALA A 275 -9.75 2.41 -9.72
C ALA A 275 -9.58 2.26 -8.20
N ILE A 276 -9.70 3.36 -7.43
CA ILE A 276 -9.73 3.30 -5.96
C ILE A 276 -10.77 2.31 -5.41
N LEU A 277 -11.88 2.09 -6.12
CA LEU A 277 -12.94 1.16 -5.75
C LEU A 277 -12.51 -0.32 -5.89
N ASP A 278 -11.46 -0.58 -6.66
CA ASP A 278 -10.94 -1.94 -6.89
C ASP A 278 -9.88 -2.35 -5.86
N SER A 279 -9.32 -1.39 -5.11
CA SER A 279 -8.42 -1.64 -3.98
C SER A 279 -9.20 -2.03 -2.72
N PHE A 280 -8.55 -2.62 -1.72
CA PHE A 280 -9.20 -2.98 -0.47
C PHE A 280 -8.33 -2.73 0.76
N THR A 281 -8.96 -2.34 1.87
CA THR A 281 -8.27 -2.17 3.15
C THR A 281 -8.05 -3.53 3.77
N LYS A 282 -6.82 -3.79 4.19
CA LYS A 282 -6.52 -4.98 4.98
C LYS A 282 -7.27 -4.91 6.31
N GLU A 283 -7.99 -5.97 6.62
CA GLU A 283 -8.65 -6.14 7.92
C GLU A 283 -7.67 -6.65 8.98
N HIS A 284 -6.65 -7.39 8.54
CA HIS A 284 -5.63 -7.95 9.40
C HIS A 284 -4.27 -7.29 9.11
N SER A 285 -3.51 -6.89 10.13
CA SER A 285 -2.12 -6.42 9.95
C SER A 285 -1.27 -7.63 9.62
N ALA A 286 -1.23 -7.98 8.34
CA ALA A 286 -0.49 -9.09 7.80
C ALA A 286 -0.24 -8.88 6.29
N GLU A 287 0.74 -9.56 5.71
CA GLU A 287 1.01 -9.47 4.27
C GLU A 287 -0.25 -9.84 3.45
N TYR A 288 -0.49 -9.17 2.33
CA TYR A 288 -1.80 -9.22 1.64
C TYR A 288 -2.24 -10.62 1.20
N GLN A 289 -1.31 -11.52 0.82
CA GLN A 289 -1.65 -12.90 0.45
C GLN A 289 -2.18 -13.72 1.64
N SER A 290 -2.06 -13.20 2.87
CA SER A 290 -2.52 -13.88 4.08
C SER A 290 -3.92 -13.46 4.54
N GLN A 291 -4.52 -12.40 3.97
CA GLN A 291 -5.82 -11.89 4.40
C GLN A 291 -6.91 -12.98 4.31
N ALA A 292 -7.07 -13.59 3.13
CA ALA A 292 -8.03 -14.69 2.94
C ALA A 292 -7.67 -15.95 3.76
N PRO A 293 -6.39 -16.38 3.83
CA PRO A 293 -6.00 -17.45 4.75
C PRO A 293 -6.32 -17.21 6.23
N ILE A 294 -6.25 -15.98 6.74
CA ILE A 294 -6.65 -15.66 8.12
C ILE A 294 -8.15 -15.89 8.31
N ASP A 295 -8.99 -15.38 7.40
CA ASP A 295 -10.44 -15.57 7.45
C ASP A 295 -10.82 -17.05 7.30
N LEU A 296 -10.11 -17.78 6.43
CA LEU A 296 -10.26 -19.23 6.26
C LEU A 296 -9.90 -19.99 7.54
N ALA A 297 -8.80 -19.65 8.20
CA ALA A 297 -8.38 -20.26 9.47
C ALA A 297 -9.44 -20.04 10.56
N ARG A 298 -9.98 -18.82 10.68
CA ARG A 298 -11.05 -18.48 11.63
C ARG A 298 -12.32 -19.30 11.37
N ARG A 299 -12.68 -19.50 10.10
CA ARG A 299 -13.84 -20.33 9.71
C ARG A 299 -13.61 -21.82 10.02
N LEU A 300 -12.42 -22.33 9.73
CA LEU A 300 -12.05 -23.72 9.97
C LEU A 300 -11.96 -24.09 11.46
N ARG A 301 -11.60 -23.13 12.32
CA ARG A 301 -11.53 -23.33 13.77
C ARG A 301 -12.79 -23.99 14.33
N GLN A 302 -13.96 -23.53 13.89
CA GLN A 302 -15.26 -24.04 14.37
C GLN A 302 -15.53 -25.49 13.92
N ARG A 303 -14.90 -25.94 12.84
CA ARG A 303 -15.09 -27.28 12.25
C ARG A 303 -14.09 -28.31 12.79
N ILE A 304 -12.87 -27.90 13.12
CA ILE A 304 -11.81 -28.79 13.62
C ILE A 304 -11.99 -29.10 15.11
N GLY A 305 -12.40 -28.11 15.91
CA GLY A 305 -12.52 -28.26 17.36
C GLY A 305 -11.15 -28.35 18.03
N ASP A 306 -10.78 -29.52 18.54
CA ASP A 306 -9.50 -29.75 19.23
C ASP A 306 -8.32 -29.80 18.24
N LEU A 307 -7.47 -28.77 18.29
CA LEU A 307 -6.32 -28.63 17.40
C LEU A 307 -5.22 -29.66 17.69
N ASP A 308 -5.22 -30.31 18.85
CA ASP A 308 -4.29 -31.42 19.14
C ASP A 308 -4.56 -32.64 18.25
N GLN A 309 -5.74 -32.73 17.64
CA GLN A 309 -6.07 -33.78 16.67
C GLN A 309 -5.46 -33.54 15.29
N VAL A 310 -4.91 -32.35 15.01
CA VAL A 310 -4.31 -32.05 13.69
C VAL A 310 -3.01 -32.85 13.52
N ALA A 311 -2.96 -33.65 12.45
CA ALA A 311 -1.77 -34.35 12.00
C ALA A 311 -0.97 -33.49 10.99
N SER A 312 -1.65 -32.89 10.01
CA SER A 312 -1.04 -31.97 9.04
C SER A 312 -2.07 -30.98 8.47
N ILE A 313 -1.60 -29.85 7.96
CA ILE A 313 -2.39 -28.89 7.19
C ILE A 313 -1.62 -28.55 5.91
N VAL A 314 -2.27 -28.70 4.75
CA VAL A 314 -1.72 -28.30 3.46
C VAL A 314 -2.57 -27.17 2.88
N LEU A 315 -1.93 -26.04 2.58
CA LEU A 315 -2.55 -24.90 1.92
C LEU A 315 -2.20 -24.90 0.43
N HIS A 316 -3.20 -25.19 -0.40
CA HIS A 316 -3.10 -25.10 -1.87
C HIS A 316 -3.38 -23.66 -2.29
N THR A 317 -2.42 -23.01 -2.95
CA THR A 317 -2.45 -21.56 -3.22
C THR A 317 -1.71 -21.23 -4.51
N SER A 318 -1.78 -19.97 -4.95
CA SER A 318 -1.02 -19.49 -6.12
C SER A 318 0.50 -19.60 -5.94
N HIS A 319 1.21 -19.63 -7.06
CA HIS A 319 2.68 -19.56 -7.14
C HIS A 319 3.22 -18.46 -6.24
N HIS A 320 2.67 -17.25 -6.39
CA HIS A 320 3.11 -16.05 -5.68
C HIS A 320 3.03 -16.23 -4.16
N THR A 321 1.89 -16.69 -3.63
CA THR A 321 1.75 -16.95 -2.20
C THR A 321 2.71 -18.04 -1.73
N HIS A 322 2.84 -19.13 -2.50
CA HIS A 322 3.71 -20.25 -2.16
C HIS A 322 5.20 -19.83 -2.07
N VAL A 323 5.70 -19.05 -3.02
CA VAL A 323 7.12 -18.66 -3.11
C VAL A 323 7.47 -17.40 -2.33
N VAL A 324 6.50 -16.52 -2.03
CA VAL A 324 6.78 -15.26 -1.30
C VAL A 324 6.58 -15.41 0.20
N ILE A 325 5.45 -15.96 0.67
CA ILE A 325 5.15 -16.08 2.11
C ILE A 325 4.94 -17.51 2.60
N GLY A 326 4.92 -18.48 1.67
CA GLY A 326 4.73 -19.89 1.96
C GLY A 326 6.03 -20.68 2.10
N THR A 327 5.88 -22.00 2.21
CA THR A 327 6.98 -22.98 2.31
C THR A 327 7.91 -22.94 1.09
N GLY A 328 7.39 -22.61 -0.09
CA GLY A 328 8.15 -22.52 -1.35
C GLY A 328 9.19 -21.39 -1.37
N SER A 329 9.14 -20.45 -0.42
CA SER A 329 10.17 -19.43 -0.28
C SER A 329 11.55 -19.99 0.10
N GLY A 330 11.59 -21.16 0.77
CA GLY A 330 12.82 -21.76 1.25
C GLY A 330 13.49 -21.00 2.41
N ASP A 331 12.81 -20.02 2.99
CA ASP A 331 13.34 -19.18 4.08
C ASP A 331 13.10 -19.86 5.44
N PRO A 332 14.14 -20.41 6.12
CA PRO A 332 13.95 -21.09 7.41
C PRO A 332 13.47 -20.14 8.52
N GLN A 333 13.77 -18.84 8.42
CA GLN A 333 13.32 -17.83 9.38
C GLN A 333 11.79 -17.71 9.43
N LYS A 334 11.06 -18.15 8.40
CA LYS A 334 9.58 -18.21 8.43
C LYS A 334 9.03 -19.37 9.26
N PHE A 335 9.89 -20.15 9.91
CA PHE A 335 9.55 -21.19 10.87
C PHE A 335 10.28 -21.00 12.21
N ASP A 336 10.84 -19.80 12.43
CA ASP A 336 11.64 -19.48 13.60
C ASP A 336 10.84 -18.59 14.57
N PRO A 337 10.56 -19.03 15.81
CA PRO A 337 9.85 -18.23 16.80
C PRO A 337 10.63 -16.97 17.24
N ASP A 338 11.94 -16.90 17.01
CA ASP A 338 12.78 -15.73 17.28
C ASP A 338 12.83 -14.73 16.11
N ALA A 339 12.11 -15.01 15.01
CA ALA A 339 12.08 -14.14 13.84
C ALA A 339 11.45 -12.76 14.15
N SER A 340 11.84 -11.75 13.38
CA SER A 340 11.28 -10.40 13.55
C SER A 340 9.79 -10.37 13.21
N ARG A 341 9.06 -9.36 13.72
CA ARG A 341 7.67 -9.09 13.33
C ARG A 341 7.51 -9.08 11.81
N GLU A 342 8.39 -8.40 11.11
CA GLU A 342 8.37 -8.24 9.66
C GLU A 342 8.51 -9.60 8.93
N THR A 343 9.22 -10.54 9.55
CA THR A 343 9.38 -11.91 9.04
C THR A 343 8.14 -12.77 9.34
N LEU A 344 7.60 -12.71 10.55
CA LEU A 344 6.37 -13.42 10.94
C LEU A 344 5.15 -12.93 10.15
N ASP A 345 5.10 -11.63 9.84
CA ASP A 345 4.14 -10.98 8.93
C ASP A 345 4.16 -11.58 7.51
N HIS A 346 5.27 -12.23 7.13
CA HIS A 346 5.47 -12.89 5.83
C HIS A 346 5.60 -14.42 5.96
N SER A 347 5.12 -15.00 7.06
CA SER A 347 5.06 -16.46 7.25
C SER A 347 3.61 -16.94 7.24
N LEU A 348 3.14 -17.42 6.09
CA LEU A 348 1.78 -17.95 5.97
C LEU A 348 1.51 -19.13 6.93
N PRO A 349 2.46 -20.07 7.14
CA PRO A 349 2.27 -21.13 8.15
C PRO A 349 2.07 -20.59 9.57
N TYR A 350 2.86 -19.58 9.99
CA TYR A 350 2.70 -18.93 11.29
C TYR A 350 1.34 -18.24 11.39
N ILE A 351 1.03 -17.44 10.37
CA ILE A 351 -0.20 -16.65 10.32
C ILE A 351 -1.43 -17.55 10.43
N PHE A 352 -1.45 -18.63 9.65
CA PHE A 352 -2.56 -19.58 9.68
C PHE A 352 -2.67 -20.30 11.03
N ALA A 353 -1.54 -20.70 11.65
CA ALA A 353 -1.54 -21.34 12.96
C ALA A 353 -2.15 -20.45 14.05
N VAL A 354 -1.67 -19.21 14.15
CA VAL A 354 -2.13 -18.26 15.19
C VAL A 354 -3.58 -17.86 14.95
N ALA A 355 -3.98 -17.55 13.71
CA ALA A 355 -5.37 -17.26 13.38
C ALA A 355 -6.31 -18.43 13.70
N LEU A 356 -5.87 -19.66 13.42
CA LEU A 356 -6.63 -20.87 13.72
C LEU A 356 -6.76 -21.11 15.24
N GLN A 357 -5.71 -20.84 16.01
CA GLN A 357 -5.68 -21.02 17.47
C GLN A 357 -6.41 -19.94 18.26
N ASP A 358 -6.38 -18.69 17.79
CA ASP A 358 -6.92 -17.55 18.54
C ASP A 358 -8.31 -17.15 18.02
N GLY A 359 -8.67 -17.56 16.80
CA GLY A 359 -9.92 -17.15 16.14
C GLY A 359 -9.94 -15.65 15.80
N SER A 360 -8.80 -14.97 15.94
CA SER A 360 -8.60 -13.54 15.68
C SER A 360 -7.16 -13.27 15.25
N TRP A 361 -6.91 -12.08 14.73
CA TRP A 361 -5.58 -11.61 14.36
C TRP A 361 -5.41 -10.15 14.82
N HIS A 362 -4.34 -9.85 15.54
CA HIS A 362 -4.10 -8.53 16.11
C HIS A 362 -2.69 -8.04 15.78
N HIS A 363 -2.57 -6.77 15.38
CA HIS A 363 -1.34 -6.16 14.85
C HIS A 363 -0.12 -6.17 15.80
N GLU A 364 -0.36 -6.29 17.11
CA GLU A 364 0.68 -6.41 18.14
C GLU A 364 0.68 -7.80 18.79
N HIS A 365 -0.40 -8.18 19.49
CA HIS A 365 -0.49 -9.43 20.25
C HIS A 365 -0.25 -10.72 19.43
N SER A 366 -0.61 -10.76 18.14
CA SER A 366 -0.33 -11.92 17.29
C SER A 366 1.14 -12.08 16.93
N TYR A 367 1.99 -11.09 17.24
CA TYR A 367 3.43 -11.09 17.02
C TYR A 367 4.25 -11.04 18.31
N ALA A 368 3.61 -11.02 19.47
CA ALA A 368 4.31 -10.97 20.76
C ALA A 368 5.23 -12.18 20.92
N PRO A 369 6.47 -12.02 21.44
CA PRO A 369 7.38 -13.13 21.65
C PRO A 369 6.74 -14.27 22.43
N GLU A 370 5.99 -13.97 23.49
CA GLU A 370 5.30 -14.96 24.32
C GLU A 370 4.26 -15.76 23.53
N ARG A 371 3.63 -15.14 22.52
CA ARG A 371 2.66 -15.78 21.64
C ARG A 371 3.32 -16.70 20.64
N ALA A 372 4.41 -16.25 20.00
CA ALA A 372 5.18 -17.03 19.04
C ALA A 372 5.88 -18.24 19.67
N HIS A 373 6.28 -18.11 20.94
CA HIS A 373 7.01 -19.14 21.70
C HIS A 373 6.13 -20.20 22.38
N ARG A 374 4.80 -20.17 22.22
CA ARG A 374 3.96 -21.19 22.83
C ARG A 374 4.27 -22.57 22.21
N PRO A 375 4.53 -23.62 23.01
CA PRO A 375 4.91 -24.94 22.48
C PRO A 375 3.87 -25.56 21.54
N ASP A 376 2.58 -25.36 21.84
CA ASP A 376 1.46 -25.82 21.01
C ASP A 376 1.41 -25.12 19.63
N THR A 377 1.80 -23.84 19.59
CA THR A 377 1.85 -23.00 18.38
C THR A 377 2.98 -23.44 17.48
N ILE A 378 4.18 -23.60 18.03
CA ILE A 378 5.34 -24.12 17.29
C ILE A 378 5.01 -25.50 16.72
N ALA A 379 4.43 -26.39 17.53
CA ALA A 379 4.05 -27.72 17.07
C ALA A 379 3.01 -27.71 15.93
N LEU A 380 2.02 -26.80 15.97
CA LEU A 380 1.02 -26.65 14.90
C LEU A 380 1.62 -25.98 13.65
N TRP A 381 2.40 -24.93 13.84
CA TRP A 381 3.09 -24.18 12.79
C TRP A 381 3.94 -25.10 11.91
N HIS A 382 4.71 -26.00 12.51
CA HIS A 382 5.52 -26.98 11.77
C HIS A 382 4.72 -28.09 11.08
N LYS A 383 3.41 -28.20 11.33
CA LYS A 383 2.50 -29.11 10.60
C LYS A 383 1.84 -28.45 9.39
N ILE A 384 2.00 -27.13 9.22
CA ILE A 384 1.40 -26.37 8.12
C ILE A 384 2.42 -26.20 7.01
N SER A 385 2.05 -26.60 5.80
CA SER A 385 2.82 -26.35 4.58
C SER A 385 1.96 -25.69 3.51
N THR A 386 2.61 -25.07 2.53
CA THR A 386 1.94 -24.57 1.33
C THR A 386 2.42 -25.34 0.10
N VAL A 387 1.54 -25.49 -0.89
CA VAL A 387 1.86 -26.02 -2.21
C VAL A 387 1.29 -25.10 -3.27
N GLU A 388 2.01 -24.95 -4.38
CA GLU A 388 1.45 -24.29 -5.56
C GLU A 388 0.39 -25.20 -6.19
N ASP A 389 -0.79 -24.63 -6.43
CA ASP A 389 -1.82 -25.22 -7.27
C ASP A 389 -1.96 -24.37 -8.56
N PRO A 390 -1.74 -24.96 -9.75
CA PRO A 390 -1.81 -24.24 -11.02
C PRO A 390 -3.13 -23.51 -11.26
N GLU A 391 -4.24 -24.03 -10.75
CA GLU A 391 -5.54 -23.37 -10.90
C GLU A 391 -5.63 -22.10 -10.04
N TRP A 392 -5.06 -22.12 -8.84
CA TRP A 392 -4.96 -20.91 -8.01
C TRP A 392 -4.00 -19.88 -8.63
N THR A 393 -2.90 -20.31 -9.25
CA THR A 393 -2.01 -19.41 -10.02
C THR A 393 -2.74 -18.78 -11.20
N ARG A 394 -3.50 -19.56 -11.98
CA ARG A 394 -4.29 -19.07 -13.11
C ARG A 394 -5.31 -18.01 -12.66
N ARG A 395 -6.07 -18.32 -11.60
CA ARG A 395 -7.08 -17.42 -11.03
C ARG A 395 -6.47 -16.15 -10.43
N TYR A 396 -5.29 -16.23 -9.85
CA TYR A 396 -4.54 -15.07 -9.32
C TYR A 396 -4.26 -14.03 -10.42
N HIS A 397 -3.92 -14.48 -11.63
CA HIS A 397 -3.63 -13.61 -12.77
C HIS A 397 -4.87 -13.26 -13.61
N SER A 398 -6.05 -13.77 -13.26
CA SER A 398 -7.27 -13.47 -14.01
C SER A 398 -7.67 -12.00 -13.84
N THR A 399 -7.98 -11.36 -14.97
CA THR A 399 -8.57 -10.03 -14.98
C THR A 399 -10.10 -10.08 -14.81
N ASP A 400 -10.71 -11.26 -14.91
CA ASP A 400 -12.13 -11.47 -14.66
C ASP A 400 -12.40 -11.46 -13.14
N PRO A 401 -13.19 -10.50 -12.62
CA PRO A 401 -13.57 -10.47 -11.21
C PRO A 401 -14.25 -11.75 -10.73
N ALA A 402 -14.95 -12.49 -11.60
CA ALA A 402 -15.62 -13.73 -11.23
C ALA A 402 -14.66 -14.90 -10.97
N GLU A 403 -13.46 -14.86 -11.54
CA GLU A 403 -12.46 -15.93 -11.37
C GLU A 403 -11.37 -15.59 -10.36
N LYS A 404 -11.10 -14.29 -10.19
CA LYS A 404 -10.01 -13.74 -9.38
C LYS A 404 -9.95 -14.36 -7.98
N ALA A 405 -8.78 -14.86 -7.61
CA ALA A 405 -8.53 -15.44 -6.29
C ALA A 405 -7.12 -15.12 -5.78
N PHE A 406 -7.07 -14.74 -4.51
CA PHE A 406 -5.87 -14.39 -3.77
C PHE A 406 -5.71 -15.19 -2.47
N GLY A 407 -6.63 -16.10 -2.18
CA GLY A 407 -6.60 -16.94 -0.99
C GLY A 407 -6.05 -18.33 -1.23
N ALA A 408 -6.64 -19.32 -0.56
CA ALA A 408 -6.17 -20.70 -0.58
C ALA A 408 -7.31 -21.69 -0.34
N ARG A 409 -7.06 -22.95 -0.69
CA ARG A 409 -7.77 -24.12 -0.17
C ARG A 409 -6.92 -24.77 0.91
N ALA A 410 -7.51 -24.98 2.08
CA ALA A 410 -6.88 -25.69 3.19
C ALA A 410 -7.39 -27.12 3.27
N GLU A 411 -6.47 -28.08 3.41
CA GLU A 411 -6.76 -29.48 3.70
C GLU A 411 -6.14 -29.84 5.06
N VAL A 412 -7.00 -30.11 6.04
CA VAL A 412 -6.60 -30.44 7.42
C VAL A 412 -6.79 -31.92 7.64
N THR A 413 -5.69 -32.65 7.76
CA THR A 413 -5.71 -34.09 8.08
C THR A 413 -5.64 -34.27 9.59
N LEU A 414 -6.64 -34.94 10.16
CA LEU A 414 -6.66 -35.30 11.57
C LEU A 414 -5.88 -36.59 11.83
N LYS A 415 -5.48 -36.82 13.08
CA LYS A 415 -4.81 -38.06 13.54
C LYS A 415 -5.66 -39.32 13.30
N SER A 416 -6.97 -39.18 13.18
CA SER A 416 -7.90 -40.26 12.80
C SER A 416 -7.79 -40.66 11.33
N GLY A 417 -7.19 -39.81 10.49
CA GLY A 417 -7.20 -39.93 9.02
C GLY A 417 -8.34 -39.18 8.34
N GLU A 418 -9.28 -38.59 9.09
CA GLU A 418 -10.30 -37.70 8.54
C GLU A 418 -9.67 -36.44 7.94
N VAL A 419 -10.20 -35.99 6.80
CA VAL A 419 -9.75 -34.76 6.13
C VAL A 419 -10.89 -33.74 6.14
N ILE A 420 -10.62 -32.59 6.77
CA ILE A 420 -11.50 -31.43 6.74
C ILE A 420 -10.95 -30.46 5.70
N SER A 421 -11.73 -30.18 4.65
CA SER A 421 -11.36 -29.22 3.60
C SER A 421 -12.29 -28.00 3.58
N ASP A 422 -11.69 -26.86 3.21
CA ASP A 422 -12.39 -25.61 2.98
C ASP A 422 -11.54 -24.68 2.10
N GLU A 423 -12.16 -23.71 1.41
CA GLU A 423 -11.45 -22.75 0.58
C GLU A 423 -12.04 -21.34 0.63
N LEU A 424 -11.18 -20.34 0.49
CA LEU A 424 -11.61 -18.95 0.39
C LEU A 424 -10.83 -18.26 -0.72
N ALA A 425 -11.57 -17.74 -1.72
CA ALA A 425 -10.99 -17.14 -2.92
C ALA A 425 -10.39 -15.75 -2.62
N VAL A 426 -11.10 -14.91 -1.87
CA VAL A 426 -10.70 -13.53 -1.54
C VAL A 426 -11.06 -13.25 -0.08
N ALA A 427 -10.35 -12.31 0.54
CA ALA A 427 -10.57 -11.96 1.94
C ALA A 427 -11.98 -11.39 2.15
N ASP A 428 -12.52 -11.49 3.36
CA ASP A 428 -13.88 -11.02 3.63
C ASP A 428 -14.03 -9.52 3.34
N ALA A 429 -13.02 -8.73 3.70
CA ALA A 429 -12.96 -7.29 3.49
C ALA A 429 -12.77 -6.83 2.02
N HIS A 430 -12.43 -7.75 1.11
CA HIS A 430 -12.22 -7.44 -0.31
C HIS A 430 -13.53 -6.94 -0.97
N PRO A 431 -13.50 -6.08 -2.01
CA PRO A 431 -14.69 -5.66 -2.78
C PRO A 431 -15.54 -6.81 -3.32
N LEU A 432 -14.90 -7.97 -3.53
CA LEU A 432 -15.52 -9.22 -3.99
C LEU A 432 -15.73 -10.24 -2.86
N GLY A 433 -15.43 -9.85 -1.62
CA GLY A 433 -15.49 -10.70 -0.43
C GLY A 433 -16.89 -10.76 0.20
N ALA A 434 -17.01 -11.54 1.26
CA ALA A 434 -18.28 -11.74 1.96
C ALA A 434 -18.74 -10.51 2.76
N ARG A 435 -17.81 -9.63 3.16
CA ARG A 435 -18.09 -8.40 3.92
C ARG A 435 -17.17 -7.27 3.45
N PRO A 436 -17.38 -6.73 2.23
CA PRO A 436 -16.61 -5.60 1.73
C PRO A 436 -16.64 -4.44 2.73
N PHE A 437 -15.49 -3.82 2.98
CA PHE A 437 -15.42 -2.71 3.93
C PHE A 437 -16.21 -1.49 3.44
N GLY A 438 -17.25 -1.13 4.19
CA GLY A 438 -17.96 0.14 4.09
C GLY A 438 -17.53 1.12 5.19
N ARG A 439 -18.10 2.33 5.19
CA ARG A 439 -17.73 3.42 6.10
C ARG A 439 -17.68 3.00 7.57
N GLU A 440 -18.66 2.21 8.02
CA GLU A 440 -18.72 1.73 9.40
C GLU A 440 -17.48 0.93 9.79
N GLN A 441 -16.97 0.07 8.90
CA GLN A 441 -15.76 -0.72 9.14
C GLN A 441 -14.50 0.15 9.21
N TYR A 442 -14.38 1.19 8.38
CA TYR A 442 -13.28 2.15 8.46
C TYR A 442 -13.28 2.94 9.78
N ILE A 443 -14.46 3.40 10.22
CA ILE A 443 -14.62 4.10 11.50
C ILE A 443 -14.28 3.16 12.66
N ALA A 444 -14.77 1.92 12.62
CA ALA A 444 -14.48 0.92 13.65
C ALA A 444 -12.96 0.65 13.74
N LYS A 445 -12.30 0.42 12.61
CA LYS A 445 -10.85 0.23 12.54
C LYS A 445 -10.08 1.43 13.08
N PHE A 446 -10.47 2.65 12.71
CA PHE A 446 -9.86 3.88 13.27
C PHE A 446 -10.05 3.98 14.78
N THR A 447 -11.25 3.74 15.27
CA THR A 447 -11.56 3.82 16.70
C THR A 447 -10.75 2.80 17.50
N GLU A 448 -10.63 1.57 16.99
CA GLU A 448 -9.86 0.49 17.61
C GLU A 448 -8.36 0.81 17.62
N LEU A 449 -7.78 1.16 16.47
CA LEU A 449 -6.34 1.42 16.34
C LEU A 449 -5.89 2.73 16.99
N ALA A 450 -6.80 3.70 17.14
CA ALA A 450 -6.53 4.95 17.84
C ALA A 450 -6.83 4.87 19.34
N HIS A 451 -7.39 3.75 19.84
CA HIS A 451 -7.74 3.59 21.26
C HIS A 451 -6.51 3.73 22.16
N GLY A 452 -6.59 4.61 23.16
CA GLY A 452 -5.48 4.87 24.09
C GLY A 452 -4.32 5.68 23.48
N VAL A 453 -4.37 5.98 22.19
CA VAL A 453 -3.38 6.81 21.47
C VAL A 453 -3.92 8.21 21.22
N VAL A 454 -5.13 8.29 20.70
CA VAL A 454 -5.82 9.55 20.36
C VAL A 454 -7.04 9.69 21.27
N LYS A 455 -7.23 10.88 21.83
CA LYS A 455 -8.38 11.14 22.71
C LYS A 455 -9.70 11.02 21.94
N PRO A 456 -10.78 10.49 22.53
CA PRO A 456 -12.06 10.32 21.84
C PRO A 456 -12.62 11.61 21.19
N ALA A 457 -12.44 12.76 21.85
CA ALA A 457 -12.86 14.05 21.29
C ALA A 457 -12.08 14.42 20.01
N GLU A 458 -10.79 14.08 19.95
CA GLU A 458 -9.93 14.32 18.79
C GLU A 458 -10.25 13.34 17.67
N GLN A 459 -10.53 12.07 17.99
CA GLN A 459 -11.02 11.08 17.02
C GLN A 459 -12.30 11.58 16.34
N GLN A 460 -13.28 12.06 17.13
CA GLN A 460 -14.54 12.60 16.59
C GLN A 460 -14.31 13.86 15.74
N ARG A 461 -13.43 14.78 16.18
CA ARG A 461 -13.07 15.98 15.42
C ARG A 461 -12.48 15.61 14.06
N PHE A 462 -11.56 14.66 14.03
CA PHE A 462 -10.95 14.18 12.79
C PHE A 462 -12.00 13.57 11.85
N LEU A 463 -12.85 12.67 12.34
CA LEU A 463 -13.91 12.05 11.53
C LEU A 463 -14.86 13.11 10.94
N THR A 464 -15.29 14.10 11.73
CA THR A 464 -16.10 15.22 11.24
C THR A 464 -15.35 16.08 10.21
N THR A 465 -14.03 16.24 10.35
CA THR A 465 -13.21 16.95 9.37
C THR A 465 -13.16 16.19 8.04
N VAL A 466 -12.97 14.87 8.08
CA VAL A 466 -12.97 14.03 6.89
C VAL A 466 -14.35 14.04 6.21
N ASP A 467 -15.44 13.94 6.97
CA ASP A 467 -16.80 14.03 6.42
C ASP A 467 -17.07 15.33 5.65
N GLY A 468 -16.50 16.44 6.13
CA GLY A 468 -16.62 17.75 5.50
C GLY A 468 -15.54 18.06 4.46
N LEU A 469 -14.68 17.11 4.09
CA LEU A 469 -13.47 17.38 3.31
C LEU A 469 -13.77 18.07 1.98
N ALA A 470 -14.78 17.62 1.23
CA ALA A 470 -15.12 18.21 -0.07
C ALA A 470 -15.39 19.72 0.00
N ASP A 471 -15.99 20.18 1.10
CA ASP A 471 -16.36 21.58 1.34
C ASP A 471 -15.25 22.40 2.03
N MET A 472 -14.12 21.79 2.39
CA MET A 472 -13.04 22.46 3.09
C MET A 472 -12.41 23.57 2.23
N LYS A 473 -12.34 24.77 2.83
CA LYS A 473 -11.79 25.97 2.19
C LYS A 473 -10.24 25.91 2.11
N PRO A 474 -9.64 26.66 1.17
CA PRO A 474 -8.19 26.87 1.13
C PRO A 474 -7.59 27.19 2.50
N GLY A 475 -6.46 26.55 2.84
CA GLY A 475 -5.74 26.78 4.08
C GLY A 475 -6.31 26.10 5.34
N THR A 476 -7.36 25.27 5.21
CA THR A 476 -7.97 24.58 6.37
C THR A 476 -7.56 23.12 6.51
N LEU A 477 -6.82 22.55 5.53
CA LEU A 477 -6.44 21.14 5.49
C LEU A 477 -5.48 20.69 6.60
N ALA A 478 -4.90 21.61 7.38
CA ALA A 478 -4.15 21.26 8.59
C ALA A 478 -5.03 20.50 9.62
N ALA A 479 -6.35 20.67 9.56
CA ALA A 479 -7.29 19.92 10.40
C ALA A 479 -7.34 18.41 10.09
N LEU A 480 -6.79 17.95 8.96
CA LEU A 480 -6.63 16.52 8.68
C LEU A 480 -5.57 15.86 9.56
N ASN A 481 -4.70 16.64 10.23
CA ASN A 481 -3.79 16.10 11.21
C ASN A 481 -4.55 15.60 12.44
N VAL A 482 -4.23 14.40 12.91
CA VAL A 482 -4.71 13.87 14.19
C VAL A 482 -3.65 14.14 15.24
N LEU A 483 -4.04 14.77 16.36
CA LEU A 483 -3.12 14.97 17.49
C LEU A 483 -3.10 13.74 18.41
N VAL A 484 -1.91 13.24 18.70
CA VAL A 484 -1.71 12.11 19.62
C VAL A 484 -1.56 12.65 21.04
N ASP A 485 -2.02 11.91 22.04
CA ASP A 485 -1.83 12.31 23.43
C ASP A 485 -0.33 12.46 23.74
N PRO A 486 0.16 13.63 24.22
CA PRO A 486 1.56 13.81 24.55
C PRO A 486 2.13 12.73 25.50
N GLN A 487 1.31 12.21 26.44
CA GLN A 487 1.71 11.14 27.35
C GLN A 487 1.97 9.80 26.65
N VAL A 488 1.37 9.60 25.48
CA VAL A 488 1.65 8.44 24.64
C VAL A 488 2.98 8.66 23.94
N LEU A 489 3.22 9.84 23.40
CA LEU A 489 4.48 10.16 22.71
C LEU A 489 5.70 10.14 23.64
N GLU A 490 5.54 10.41 24.94
CA GLU A 490 6.58 10.24 25.95
C GLU A 490 7.09 8.79 26.08
N LYS A 491 6.30 7.81 25.63
CA LYS A 491 6.67 6.38 25.60
C LYS A 491 7.35 5.98 24.30
N ALA A 492 7.51 6.90 23.34
CA ALA A 492 8.19 6.61 22.09
C ALA A 492 9.65 6.17 22.34
N PRO A 493 10.21 5.27 21.51
CA PRO A 493 11.58 4.81 21.67
C PRO A 493 12.57 5.98 21.73
N THR A 494 13.54 5.89 22.65
CA THR A 494 14.69 6.80 22.62
C THR A 494 15.54 6.51 21.39
N ILE A 495 15.75 7.52 20.56
CA ILE A 495 16.56 7.42 19.34
C ILE A 495 17.88 8.19 19.49
N SER A 496 18.93 7.74 18.80
CA SER A 496 20.19 8.48 18.70
C SER A 496 20.02 9.76 17.90
N SER A 497 20.82 10.79 18.21
CA SER A 497 20.86 12.02 17.42
C SER A 497 21.31 11.77 15.97
N GLY A 498 20.62 12.39 15.01
CA GLY A 498 21.01 12.42 13.60
C GLY A 498 21.74 13.72 13.22
N ILE A 499 21.99 13.89 11.92
CA ILE A 499 22.58 15.13 11.35
C ILE A 499 21.59 16.29 11.25
N PHE A 500 20.29 16.01 11.32
CA PHE A 500 19.22 17.00 11.37
C PHE A 500 18.79 17.18 12.83
N GLN A 501 18.80 18.41 13.33
CA GLN A 501 18.50 18.77 14.72
C GLN A 501 17.30 19.70 14.82
#